data_AF-A0A151KYU7-F1
#
_entry.id   AF-A0A151KYU7-F1
#
_cell.length_a   1.000
_cell.length_b   1.000
_cell.length_c   1.000
_cell.angle_alpha   90.00
_cell.angle_beta   90.00
_cell.angle_gamma   90.00
#
_symmetry.space_group_name_H-M   'P 1'
#
loop_
_entity.id
_entity.type
_entity.pdbx_description
1 polymer ?
#
loop_
_entity_poly.entity_id
_entity_poly.type
_entity_poly.pdbx_seq_one_letter_code
_entity_poly.pdbx_strand_id
1 'polypeptide(L)'
;MKTKLLTACVAAALLAGCGSDGKDPVKQVQAYDGAIWGIPGTYSCADGTSGPIPRTNYDGFANIPGAVDSQVISDPAQCSFSFGLTDAQKADSSFVVTDTSNGKNMKNVSYSVPRGFATAGTKVTASPLTTFIALELGNEPYTPEKAKASLAKLGIDTDALTNDTGVTLEQLLSDTSTAIETLKANPTVAATYSKIVATTHVLSDTLVAKASATKEITTDSLAASVSKTTADLISPEKFPNYPKSKDGTKEVVINLVDDIKTSIDNTGDDGVVPDVTVDETKVDDAVVPPKPVDPTQPPTGTGTGTGSGGGSTGD
;
A
#
# COMPACT_ATOMS: atom_id res chain seq x y z
N MET A 1 -34.63 6.35 27.60
CA MET A 1 -34.55 6.18 26.13
C MET A 1 -34.52 7.52 25.40
N LYS A 2 -33.49 8.37 25.61
CA LYS A 2 -33.35 9.68 24.91
C LYS A 2 -31.91 9.99 24.45
N THR A 3 -30.94 9.12 24.74
CA THR A 3 -29.51 9.33 24.45
C THR A 3 -28.99 8.56 23.23
N LYS A 4 -29.82 7.72 22.59
CA LYS A 4 -29.41 6.94 21.41
C LYS A 4 -29.73 7.61 20.06
N LEU A 5 -30.38 8.77 20.06
CA LEU A 5 -30.74 9.49 18.82
C LEU A 5 -29.74 10.57 18.43
N LEU A 6 -28.89 11.07 19.35
CA LEU A 6 -27.95 12.15 19.04
C LEU A 6 -26.68 11.67 18.31
N THR A 7 -26.20 10.45 18.57
CA THR A 7 -24.96 9.94 17.96
C THR A 7 -25.12 9.67 16.46
N ALA A 8 -26.33 9.34 16.01
CA ALA A 8 -26.64 9.15 14.59
C ALA A 8 -26.70 10.48 13.79
N CYS A 9 -27.02 11.60 14.45
CA CYS A 9 -27.09 12.91 13.78
C CYS A 9 -25.70 13.55 13.56
N VAL A 10 -24.70 13.22 14.39
CA VAL A 10 -23.35 13.76 14.24
C VAL A 10 -22.60 13.12 13.06
N ALA A 11 -22.83 11.83 12.79
CA ALA A 11 -22.29 11.17 11.60
C ALA A 11 -22.91 11.72 10.29
N ALA A 12 -24.22 12.02 10.30
CA ALA A 12 -24.90 12.64 9.16
C ALA A 12 -24.46 14.10 8.91
N ALA A 13 -24.12 14.85 9.97
CA ALA A 13 -23.66 16.22 9.85
C ALA A 13 -22.20 16.34 9.36
N LEU A 14 -21.34 15.35 9.63
CA LEU A 14 -19.97 15.30 9.10
C LEU A 14 -19.94 14.91 7.61
N LEU A 15 -20.91 14.14 7.13
CA LEU A 15 -21.10 13.85 5.69
C LEU A 15 -21.65 15.05 4.89
N ALA A 16 -22.35 15.99 5.55
CA ALA A 16 -22.83 17.21 4.92
C ALA A 16 -21.84 18.40 5.03
N GLY A 17 -20.78 18.26 5.83
CA GLY A 17 -19.82 19.33 6.12
C GLY A 17 -18.57 19.38 5.23
N CYS A 18 -18.35 18.39 4.37
CA CYS A 18 -17.21 18.35 3.45
C CYS A 18 -17.72 18.18 2.01
N GLY A 19 -18.07 19.30 1.36
CA GLY A 19 -18.39 19.30 -0.07
C GLY A 19 -19.52 20.25 -0.45
N SER A 20 -19.23 21.55 -0.44
CA SER A 20 -20.00 22.57 -1.15
C SER A 20 -19.96 22.43 -2.68
N ASP A 21 -19.41 21.32 -3.19
CA ASP A 21 -19.40 20.95 -4.60
C ASP A 21 -20.05 19.57 -4.65
N GLY A 22 -21.25 19.44 -5.22
CA GLY A 22 -22.09 18.22 -5.23
C GLY A 22 -21.47 17.01 -5.95
N LYS A 23 -20.32 16.55 -5.47
CA LYS A 23 -19.63 15.32 -5.86
C LYS A 23 -19.99 14.26 -4.85
N ASP A 24 -20.31 13.06 -5.34
CA ASP A 24 -20.58 11.91 -4.47
C ASP A 24 -19.38 11.67 -3.54
N PRO A 25 -19.63 11.28 -2.27
CA PRO A 25 -18.55 10.96 -1.36
C PRO A 25 -17.71 9.81 -1.90
N VAL A 26 -16.40 9.85 -1.69
CA VAL A 26 -15.46 8.82 -2.17
C VAL A 26 -14.64 8.25 -1.01
N LYS A 27 -14.43 6.93 -1.01
CA LYS A 27 -13.42 6.30 -0.16
C LYS A 27 -12.12 6.24 -0.93
N GLN A 28 -11.07 6.86 -0.38
CA GLN A 28 -9.72 6.78 -0.92
C GLN A 28 -8.98 5.62 -0.27
N VAL A 29 -8.45 4.74 -1.11
CA VAL A 29 -7.63 3.59 -0.74
C VAL A 29 -6.32 3.66 -1.50
N GLN A 30 -5.20 3.47 -0.82
CA GLN A 30 -3.87 3.49 -1.43
C GLN A 30 -3.25 2.10 -1.44
N ALA A 31 -2.49 1.74 -2.47
CA ALA A 31 -1.55 0.63 -2.45
C ALA A 31 -0.12 1.19 -2.38
N TYR A 32 0.67 0.78 -1.39
CA TYR A 32 1.93 1.44 -1.07
C TYR A 32 3.03 0.50 -0.56
N ASP A 33 4.15 0.49 -1.28
CA ASP A 33 5.50 0.04 -0.89
C ASP A 33 6.53 1.07 -1.40
N GLY A 34 6.11 2.35 -1.40
CA GLY A 34 6.29 3.25 -2.53
C GLY A 34 5.03 3.23 -3.41
N ALA A 35 4.56 4.39 -3.88
CA ALA A 35 3.25 4.49 -4.51
C ALA A 35 3.12 3.51 -5.70
N ILE A 36 2.22 2.53 -5.60
CA ILE A 36 2.10 1.46 -6.59
C ILE A 36 1.13 1.88 -7.66
N TRP A 37 1.61 2.06 -8.88
CA TRP A 37 0.78 2.42 -10.01
C TRP A 37 0.20 1.17 -10.70
N GLY A 38 -1.08 1.22 -11.06
CA GLY A 38 -1.71 0.26 -11.96
C GLY A 38 -2.25 -1.02 -11.31
N ILE A 39 -2.14 -1.18 -9.99
CA ILE A 39 -2.63 -2.37 -9.28
C ILE A 39 -4.15 -2.26 -9.04
N PRO A 40 -4.97 -3.23 -9.48
CA PRO A 40 -6.38 -3.30 -9.12
C PRO A 40 -6.55 -3.89 -7.71
N GLY A 41 -7.75 -3.74 -7.16
CA GLY A 41 -8.06 -4.33 -5.86
C GLY A 41 -9.50 -4.81 -5.75
N THR A 42 -9.85 -5.22 -4.54
CA THR A 42 -11.19 -5.61 -4.12
C THR A 42 -11.43 -5.18 -2.68
N TYR A 43 -12.69 -5.06 -2.30
CA TYR A 43 -13.09 -4.91 -0.90
C TYR A 43 -14.12 -5.97 -0.52
N SER A 44 -14.18 -6.30 0.77
CA SER A 44 -15.16 -7.22 1.32
C SER A 44 -15.57 -6.78 2.73
N CYS A 45 -16.86 -6.64 2.95
CA CYS A 45 -17.46 -6.15 4.18
C CYS A 45 -18.17 -7.28 4.96
N ALA A 46 -18.36 -7.08 6.27
CA ALA A 46 -18.92 -8.10 7.16
C ALA A 46 -20.39 -8.48 6.86
N ASP A 47 -21.12 -7.60 6.17
CA ASP A 47 -22.49 -7.82 5.70
C ASP A 47 -22.56 -8.71 4.44
N GLY A 48 -21.41 -9.14 3.92
CA GLY A 48 -21.29 -9.93 2.69
C GLY A 48 -21.13 -9.08 1.43
N THR A 49 -21.21 -7.75 1.54
CA THR A 49 -21.00 -6.85 0.42
C THR A 49 -19.53 -6.90 -0.04
N SER A 50 -19.31 -6.96 -1.34
CA SER A 50 -17.95 -6.96 -1.92
C SER A 50 -17.98 -6.37 -3.31
N GLY A 51 -16.84 -5.85 -3.75
CA GLY A 51 -16.74 -5.21 -5.05
C GLY A 51 -15.31 -4.97 -5.51
N PRO A 52 -15.14 -4.62 -6.80
CA PRO A 52 -13.85 -4.27 -7.35
C PRO A 52 -13.41 -2.87 -6.90
N ILE A 53 -12.10 -2.69 -6.74
CA ILE A 53 -11.44 -1.40 -6.63
C ILE A 53 -10.73 -1.14 -7.96
N PRO A 54 -10.90 0.05 -8.58
CA PRO A 54 -10.23 0.37 -9.83
C PRO A 54 -8.70 0.35 -9.65
N ARG A 55 -7.97 0.31 -10.77
CA ARG A 55 -6.52 0.39 -10.75
C ARG A 55 -6.06 1.69 -10.10
N THR A 56 -5.01 1.61 -9.30
CA THR A 56 -4.38 2.77 -8.69
C THR A 56 -3.80 3.72 -9.73
N ASN A 57 -3.88 5.02 -9.45
CA ASN A 57 -3.20 6.06 -10.23
C ASN A 57 -1.69 6.06 -9.93
N TYR A 58 -0.95 7.01 -10.53
CA TYR A 58 0.50 7.13 -10.34
C TYR A 58 0.90 7.34 -8.88
N ASP A 59 0.05 8.02 -8.08
CA ASP A 59 0.31 8.30 -6.67
C ASP A 59 -0.19 7.13 -5.76
N GLY A 60 -0.54 5.99 -6.35
CA GLY A 60 -0.94 4.78 -5.65
C GLY A 60 -2.39 4.75 -5.16
N PHE A 61 -3.20 5.76 -5.48
CA PHE A 61 -4.58 5.88 -4.99
C PHE A 61 -5.60 5.31 -5.96
N ALA A 62 -6.65 4.70 -5.40
CA ALA A 62 -7.89 4.37 -6.06
C ALA A 62 -9.08 4.97 -5.28
N ASN A 63 -10.09 5.42 -6.01
CA ASN A 63 -11.30 6.00 -5.44
C ASN A 63 -12.47 5.03 -5.61
N ILE A 64 -13.16 4.73 -4.51
CA ILE A 64 -14.42 3.97 -4.53
C ILE A 64 -15.56 4.97 -4.36
N PRO A 65 -16.39 5.22 -5.39
CA PRO A 65 -17.51 6.16 -5.29
C PRO A 65 -18.61 5.61 -4.39
N GLY A 66 -19.21 6.45 -3.55
CA GLY A 66 -20.32 6.06 -2.67
C GLY A 66 -21.58 5.62 -3.40
N ALA A 67 -21.75 6.03 -4.67
CA ALA A 67 -22.80 5.53 -5.54
C ALA A 67 -22.64 4.06 -5.91
N VAL A 68 -21.41 3.52 -5.84
CA VAL A 68 -21.15 2.08 -6.04
C VAL A 68 -21.48 1.31 -4.78
N ASP A 69 -21.14 1.86 -3.61
CA ASP A 69 -21.37 1.20 -2.33
C ASP A 69 -21.37 2.23 -1.19
N SER A 70 -22.49 2.32 -0.47
CA SER A 70 -22.59 3.24 0.67
C SER A 70 -21.84 2.72 1.90
N GLN A 71 -21.68 1.41 2.07
CA GLN A 71 -21.07 0.79 3.25
C GLN A 71 -19.60 1.18 3.39
N VAL A 72 -18.85 1.17 2.27
CA VAL A 72 -17.44 1.60 2.24
C VAL A 72 -17.24 3.08 2.55
N ILE A 73 -18.32 3.88 2.50
CA ILE A 73 -18.30 5.30 2.88
C ILE A 73 -18.73 5.47 4.34
N SER A 74 -19.90 4.91 4.69
CA SER A 74 -20.56 5.18 5.98
C SER A 74 -19.95 4.40 7.14
N ASP A 75 -19.49 3.17 6.90
CA ASP A 75 -18.89 2.31 7.92
C ASP A 75 -17.81 1.39 7.30
N PRO A 76 -16.69 1.99 6.80
CA PRO A 76 -15.59 1.24 6.21
C PRO A 76 -14.87 0.34 7.21
N ALA A 77 -15.10 0.48 8.51
CA ALA A 77 -14.50 -0.39 9.52
C ALA A 77 -15.02 -1.84 9.39
N GLN A 78 -16.19 -2.05 8.78
CA GLN A 78 -16.68 -3.39 8.47
C GLN A 78 -15.97 -4.06 7.30
N CYS A 79 -15.14 -3.32 6.57
CA CYS A 79 -14.55 -3.76 5.32
C CYS A 79 -13.06 -4.03 5.45
N SER A 80 -12.58 -5.05 4.74
CA SER A 80 -11.18 -5.21 4.36
C SER A 80 -11.00 -4.75 2.92
N PHE A 81 -9.79 -4.31 2.60
CA PHE A 81 -9.40 -3.86 1.26
C PHE A 81 -8.16 -4.64 0.85
N SER A 82 -8.11 -5.10 -0.39
CA SER A 82 -6.99 -5.88 -0.91
C SER A 82 -6.59 -5.38 -2.29
N PHE A 83 -5.30 -5.36 -2.57
CA PHE A 83 -4.72 -5.07 -3.87
C PHE A 83 -3.82 -6.22 -4.29
N GLY A 84 -3.92 -6.64 -5.54
CA GLY A 84 -3.21 -7.81 -6.03
C GLY A 84 -3.71 -8.21 -7.41
N LEU A 85 -2.85 -8.91 -8.15
CA LEU A 85 -3.22 -9.49 -9.44
C LEU A 85 -3.67 -10.94 -9.27
N THR A 86 -4.67 -11.34 -10.05
CA THR A 86 -4.94 -12.77 -10.29
C THR A 86 -3.82 -13.38 -11.12
N ASP A 87 -3.68 -14.71 -11.11
CA ASP A 87 -2.60 -15.36 -11.87
C ASP A 87 -2.72 -15.11 -13.38
N ALA A 88 -3.95 -15.00 -13.90
CA ALA A 88 -4.19 -14.60 -15.29
C ALA A 88 -3.67 -13.18 -15.59
N GLN A 89 -3.85 -12.24 -14.65
CA GLN A 89 -3.35 -10.86 -14.80
C GLN A 89 -1.83 -10.78 -14.62
N LYS A 90 -1.22 -11.60 -13.76
CA LYS A 90 0.24 -11.70 -13.62
C LYS A 90 0.90 -12.16 -14.92
N ALA A 91 0.29 -13.16 -15.58
CA ALA A 91 0.76 -13.70 -16.85
C ALA A 91 0.59 -12.72 -18.03
N ASP A 92 -0.30 -11.73 -17.90
CA ASP A 92 -0.52 -10.72 -18.93
C ASP A 92 0.58 -9.65 -18.90
N SER A 93 1.37 -9.61 -19.98
CA SER A 93 2.44 -8.63 -20.17
C SER A 93 1.94 -7.18 -20.27
N SER A 94 0.67 -6.95 -20.60
CA SER A 94 0.07 -5.61 -20.74
C SER A 94 -0.25 -4.94 -19.40
N PHE A 95 -0.37 -5.72 -18.32
CA PHE A 95 -0.45 -5.14 -16.98
C PHE A 95 0.93 -4.62 -16.61
N VAL A 96 1.04 -3.33 -16.33
CA VAL A 96 2.24 -2.72 -15.75
C VAL A 96 1.87 -2.32 -14.34
N VAL A 97 2.55 -2.93 -13.37
CA VAL A 97 2.35 -2.64 -11.95
C VAL A 97 3.71 -2.37 -11.35
N THR A 98 3.92 -1.15 -10.91
CA THR A 98 5.25 -0.62 -10.60
C THR A 98 5.20 0.31 -9.41
N ASP A 99 6.20 0.22 -8.54
CA ASP A 99 6.48 1.24 -7.54
C ASP A 99 7.05 2.48 -8.23
N THR A 100 6.33 3.60 -8.12
CA THR A 100 6.70 4.86 -8.76
C THR A 100 7.86 5.59 -8.09
N SER A 101 8.31 5.15 -6.92
CA SER A 101 9.45 5.73 -6.21
C SER A 101 10.80 5.20 -6.70
N ASN A 102 10.84 3.97 -7.23
CA ASN A 102 12.10 3.30 -7.58
C ASN A 102 12.03 2.39 -8.83
N GLY A 103 10.85 2.19 -9.42
CA GLY A 103 10.68 1.38 -10.63
C GLY A 103 10.53 -0.12 -10.38
N LYS A 104 10.47 -0.58 -9.12
CA LYS A 104 10.33 -2.00 -8.79
C LYS A 104 9.08 -2.59 -9.42
N ASN A 105 9.21 -3.81 -9.94
CA ASN A 105 8.07 -4.57 -10.45
C ASN A 105 7.22 -5.09 -9.28
N MET A 106 5.94 -4.74 -9.28
CA MET A 106 5.00 -5.04 -8.22
C MET A 106 3.89 -6.02 -8.65
N LYS A 107 4.07 -6.76 -9.75
CA LYS A 107 3.03 -7.69 -10.25
C LYS A 107 2.69 -8.82 -9.27
N ASN A 108 3.68 -9.27 -8.50
CA ASN A 108 3.53 -10.44 -7.63
C ASN A 108 3.11 -10.09 -6.20
N VAL A 109 2.94 -8.81 -5.88
CA VAL A 109 2.55 -8.39 -4.54
C VAL A 109 1.06 -8.57 -4.33
N SER A 110 0.69 -8.81 -3.07
CA SER A 110 -0.69 -8.80 -2.61
C SER A 110 -0.71 -8.11 -1.26
N TYR A 111 -1.35 -6.94 -1.19
CA TYR A 111 -1.46 -6.17 0.04
C TYR A 111 -2.88 -6.04 0.51
N SER A 112 -3.05 -5.95 1.83
CA SER A 112 -4.37 -5.86 2.44
C SER A 112 -4.42 -4.89 3.62
N VAL A 113 -5.61 -4.36 3.84
CA VAL A 113 -6.02 -3.63 5.03
C VAL A 113 -6.93 -4.53 5.86
N PRO A 114 -6.64 -4.77 7.14
CA PRO A 114 -7.49 -5.58 8.00
C PRO A 114 -8.83 -4.91 8.27
N ARG A 115 -9.87 -5.72 8.46
CA ARG A 115 -11.18 -5.26 8.94
C ARG A 115 -11.02 -4.57 10.31
N GLY A 116 -11.77 -3.51 10.53
CA GLY A 116 -11.76 -2.71 11.75
C GLY A 116 -10.78 -1.55 11.76
N PHE A 117 -9.92 -1.42 10.74
CA PHE A 117 -8.95 -0.33 10.68
C PHE A 117 -9.46 0.92 9.95
N ALA A 118 -10.11 0.73 8.79
CA ALA A 118 -10.53 1.86 7.97
C ALA A 118 -11.61 2.70 8.66
N THR A 119 -11.46 4.02 8.63
CA THR A 119 -12.42 4.97 9.25
C THR A 119 -13.13 5.80 8.17
N ALA A 120 -14.36 6.23 8.46
CA ALA A 120 -15.13 7.09 7.56
C ALA A 120 -14.43 8.45 7.38
N GLY A 121 -14.44 8.98 6.14
CA GLY A 121 -13.84 10.28 5.83
C GLY A 121 -12.30 10.33 5.82
N THR A 122 -11.61 9.24 6.16
CA THR A 122 -10.14 9.15 6.11
C THR A 122 -9.66 8.28 4.96
N LYS A 123 -8.40 8.47 4.56
CA LYS A 123 -7.70 7.55 3.64
C LYS A 123 -7.38 6.24 4.38
N VAL A 124 -7.06 5.21 3.62
CA VAL A 124 -6.47 3.99 4.18
C VAL A 124 -5.46 3.40 3.21
N THR A 125 -4.39 2.79 3.71
CA THR A 125 -3.30 2.30 2.88
C THR A 125 -3.14 0.78 3.03
N ALA A 126 -3.19 0.05 1.93
CA ALA A 126 -2.74 -1.32 1.83
C ALA A 126 -1.22 -1.33 1.55
N SER A 127 -0.44 -1.74 2.54
CA SER A 127 1.02 -1.82 2.47
C SER A 127 1.52 -3.16 2.99
N PRO A 128 2.82 -3.49 2.86
CA PRO A 128 3.41 -4.64 3.52
C PRO A 128 3.10 -4.67 5.04
N LEU A 129 3.12 -3.52 5.72
CA LEU A 129 2.85 -3.40 7.15
C LEU A 129 1.41 -3.77 7.52
N THR A 130 0.41 -3.21 6.83
CA THR A 130 -0.99 -3.55 7.09
C THR A 130 -1.31 -5.00 6.71
N THR A 131 -0.60 -5.53 5.72
CA THR A 131 -0.71 -6.94 5.30
C THR A 131 -0.18 -7.88 6.37
N PHE A 132 0.99 -7.57 6.95
CA PHE A 132 1.53 -8.35 8.06
C PHE A 132 0.61 -8.30 9.30
N ILE A 133 0.05 -7.13 9.63
CA ILE A 133 -0.96 -7.01 10.68
C ILE A 133 -2.18 -7.87 10.36
N ALA A 134 -2.69 -7.85 9.12
CA ALA A 134 -3.81 -8.69 8.72
C ALA A 134 -3.52 -10.19 8.84
N LEU A 135 -2.30 -10.63 8.50
CA LEU A 135 -1.86 -12.02 8.67
C LEU A 135 -1.85 -12.44 10.15
N GLU A 136 -1.36 -11.57 11.02
CA GLU A 136 -1.31 -11.79 12.47
C GLU A 136 -2.71 -11.84 13.11
N LEU A 137 -3.62 -10.99 12.64
CA LEU A 137 -5.00 -10.94 13.14
C LEU A 137 -5.85 -12.11 12.62
N GLY A 138 -5.56 -12.63 11.42
CA GLY A 138 -6.40 -13.60 10.74
C GLY A 138 -7.83 -13.06 10.55
N ASN A 139 -8.80 -13.65 11.26
CA ASN A 139 -10.21 -13.23 11.22
C ASN A 139 -10.60 -12.25 12.32
N GLU A 140 -9.68 -11.94 13.24
CA GLU A 140 -9.96 -11.01 14.34
C GLU A 140 -9.99 -9.56 13.85
N PRO A 141 -10.82 -8.69 14.44
CA PRO A 141 -10.83 -7.27 14.09
C PRO A 141 -9.54 -6.59 14.54
N TYR A 142 -9.14 -5.56 13.80
CA TYR A 142 -8.05 -4.67 14.15
C TYR A 142 -8.26 -4.03 15.52
N THR A 143 -7.18 -3.95 16.32
CA THR A 143 -7.05 -3.02 17.44
C THR A 143 -5.66 -2.37 17.39
N PRO A 144 -5.50 -1.13 17.88
CA PRO A 144 -4.19 -0.48 17.95
C PRO A 144 -3.15 -1.32 18.70
N GLU A 145 -3.53 -1.98 19.80
CA GLU A 145 -2.62 -2.76 20.64
C GLU A 145 -2.05 -3.97 19.89
N LYS A 146 -2.90 -4.68 19.12
CA LYS A 146 -2.45 -5.81 18.30
C LYS A 146 -1.56 -5.35 17.16
N ALA A 147 -1.91 -4.23 16.52
CA ALA A 147 -1.07 -3.65 15.47
C ALA A 147 0.31 -3.25 16.01
N LYS A 148 0.38 -2.60 17.19
CA LYS A 148 1.66 -2.32 17.86
C LYS A 148 2.46 -3.60 18.13
N ALA A 149 1.80 -4.63 18.68
CA ALA A 149 2.45 -5.91 18.96
C ALA A 149 3.01 -6.58 17.70
N SER A 150 2.25 -6.59 16.59
CA SER A 150 2.72 -7.11 15.31
C SER A 150 3.90 -6.31 14.76
N LEU A 151 3.82 -4.98 14.73
CA LEU A 151 4.92 -4.14 14.24
C LEU A 151 6.19 -4.27 15.11
N ALA A 152 6.04 -4.49 16.41
CA ALA A 152 7.17 -4.77 17.30
C ALA A 152 7.92 -6.05 16.92
N LYS A 153 7.24 -7.09 16.40
CA LYS A 153 7.90 -8.31 15.87
C LYS A 153 8.79 -8.03 14.66
N LEU A 154 8.49 -6.99 13.90
CA LEU A 154 9.31 -6.49 12.80
C LEU A 154 10.40 -5.50 13.27
N GLY A 155 10.52 -5.29 14.58
CA GLY A 155 11.44 -4.34 15.20
C GLY A 155 10.99 -2.87 15.10
N ILE A 156 9.74 -2.58 14.74
CA ILE A 156 9.21 -1.22 14.70
C ILE A 156 8.55 -0.88 16.04
N ASP A 157 9.22 -0.05 16.84
CA ASP A 157 8.65 0.52 18.06
C ASP A 157 7.83 1.77 17.71
N THR A 158 6.51 1.64 17.77
CA THR A 158 5.58 2.71 17.39
C THR A 158 5.53 3.85 18.41
N ASP A 159 5.85 3.58 19.68
CA ASP A 159 5.83 4.60 20.73
C ASP A 159 7.10 5.46 20.61
N ALA A 160 8.26 4.82 20.39
CA ALA A 160 9.49 5.54 20.03
C ALA A 160 9.31 6.33 18.73
N LEU A 161 8.71 5.73 17.69
CA LEU A 161 8.41 6.43 16.42
C LEU A 161 7.59 7.70 16.67
N THR A 162 6.52 7.60 17.46
CA THR A 162 5.66 8.76 17.75
C THR A 162 6.41 9.83 18.53
N ASN A 163 7.15 9.45 19.56
CA ASN A 163 7.86 10.38 20.44
C ASN A 163 9.03 11.09 19.71
N ASP A 164 9.74 10.37 18.85
CA ASP A 164 10.96 10.88 18.21
C ASP A 164 10.66 11.64 16.91
N THR A 165 9.54 11.33 16.25
CA THR A 165 9.26 11.81 14.88
C THR A 165 7.93 12.55 14.75
N GLY A 166 7.00 12.37 15.68
CA GLY A 166 5.62 12.86 15.57
C GLY A 166 4.72 12.02 14.67
N VAL A 167 5.26 11.03 13.93
CA VAL A 167 4.47 10.11 13.10
C VAL A 167 3.78 9.08 14.00
N THR A 168 2.46 9.06 13.96
CA THR A 168 1.65 8.10 14.75
C THR A 168 1.51 6.76 14.03
N LEU A 169 1.14 5.71 14.78
CA LEU A 169 0.75 4.42 14.21
C LEU A 169 -0.38 4.58 13.17
N GLU A 170 -1.39 5.39 13.47
CA GLU A 170 -2.51 5.62 12.57
C GLU A 170 -2.04 6.28 11.27
N GLN A 171 -1.17 7.30 11.36
CA GLN A 171 -0.62 7.95 10.17
C GLN A 171 0.23 6.98 9.35
N LEU A 172 1.09 6.18 9.99
CA LEU A 172 1.93 5.18 9.32
C LEU A 172 1.12 4.17 8.52
N LEU A 173 -0.07 3.77 9.01
CA LEU A 173 -0.90 2.73 8.39
C LEU A 173 -2.02 3.27 7.49
N SER A 174 -2.53 4.48 7.73
CA SER A 174 -3.67 5.05 6.98
C SER A 174 -3.23 6.04 5.89
N ASP A 175 -2.13 6.77 6.10
CA ASP A 175 -1.53 7.73 5.17
C ASP A 175 -0.01 7.51 5.11
N THR A 176 0.37 6.30 4.69
CA THR A 176 1.77 5.84 4.71
C THR A 176 2.68 6.76 3.90
N SER A 177 2.22 7.26 2.75
CA SER A 177 3.00 8.21 1.93
C SER A 177 3.41 9.45 2.74
N THR A 178 2.45 10.08 3.43
CA THR A 178 2.71 11.27 4.25
C THR A 178 3.62 10.95 5.45
N ALA A 179 3.43 9.79 6.08
CA ALA A 179 4.31 9.33 7.15
C ALA A 179 5.77 9.20 6.66
N ILE A 180 5.99 8.53 5.53
CA ILE A 180 7.32 8.31 4.94
C ILE A 180 7.96 9.63 4.49
N GLU A 181 7.19 10.56 3.90
CA GLU A 181 7.67 11.90 3.54
C GLU A 181 8.09 12.71 4.77
N THR A 182 7.32 12.64 5.86
CA THR A 182 7.64 13.30 7.13
C THR A 182 8.98 12.79 7.69
N LEU A 183 9.18 11.47 7.68
CA LEU A 183 10.43 10.85 8.12
C LEU A 183 11.61 11.22 7.21
N LYS A 184 11.40 11.19 5.88
CA LYS A 184 12.44 11.53 4.89
C LYS A 184 12.91 12.98 5.02
N ALA A 185 11.99 13.91 5.31
CA ALA A 185 12.28 15.34 5.43
C ALA A 185 13.06 15.69 6.71
N ASN A 186 13.08 14.81 7.72
CA ASN A 186 13.74 15.08 8.98
C ASN A 186 15.10 14.35 9.11
N PRO A 187 16.24 15.05 8.96
CA PRO A 187 17.56 14.43 8.99
C PRO A 187 17.94 13.86 10.37
N THR A 188 17.32 14.32 11.46
CA THR A 188 17.66 13.82 12.81
C THR A 188 17.14 12.40 13.06
N VAL A 189 16.24 11.92 12.22
CA VAL A 189 15.61 10.59 12.33
C VAL A 189 15.92 9.72 11.10
N ALA A 190 17.02 10.02 10.39
CA ALA A 190 17.43 9.30 9.18
C ALA A 190 17.58 7.78 9.38
N ALA A 191 18.06 7.35 10.56
CA ALA A 191 18.16 5.93 10.89
C ALA A 191 16.77 5.27 11.04
N THR A 192 15.81 5.98 11.64
CA THR A 192 14.41 5.53 11.76
C THR A 192 13.74 5.45 10.39
N TYR A 193 13.94 6.46 9.54
CA TYR A 193 13.49 6.45 8.15
C TYR A 193 14.05 5.25 7.39
N SER A 194 15.38 5.06 7.40
CA SER A 194 16.08 3.95 6.75
C SER A 194 15.53 2.60 7.21
N LYS A 195 15.40 2.41 8.53
CA LYS A 195 14.84 1.19 9.12
C LYS A 195 13.41 0.91 8.66
N ILE A 196 12.51 1.90 8.69
CA ILE A 196 11.11 1.70 8.29
C ILE A 196 11.00 1.34 6.81
N VAL A 197 11.72 2.03 5.94
CA VAL A 197 11.71 1.75 4.49
C VAL A 197 12.33 0.39 4.20
N ALA A 198 13.48 0.07 4.82
CA ALA A 198 14.13 -1.24 4.70
C ALA A 198 13.20 -2.37 5.17
N THR A 199 12.60 -2.25 6.35
CA THR A 199 11.65 -3.25 6.86
C THR A 199 10.47 -3.42 5.91
N THR A 200 9.93 -2.33 5.35
CA THR A 200 8.78 -2.40 4.45
C THR A 200 9.15 -3.12 3.14
N HIS A 201 10.29 -2.80 2.52
CA HIS A 201 10.73 -3.43 1.27
C HIS A 201 11.14 -4.90 1.49
N VAL A 202 11.83 -5.22 2.58
CA VAL A 202 12.18 -6.62 2.92
C VAL A 202 10.93 -7.42 3.23
N LEU A 203 9.97 -6.86 3.97
CA LEU A 203 8.68 -7.50 4.24
C LEU A 203 7.90 -7.76 2.96
N SER A 204 7.88 -6.80 2.04
CA SER A 204 7.27 -6.95 0.71
C SER A 204 7.83 -8.15 -0.05
N ASP A 205 9.16 -8.24 -0.19
CA ASP A 205 9.81 -9.38 -0.84
C ASP A 205 9.57 -10.68 -0.10
N THR A 206 9.55 -10.65 1.23
CA THR A 206 9.27 -11.83 2.05
C THR A 206 7.85 -12.33 1.86
N LEU A 207 6.85 -11.44 1.75
CA LEU A 207 5.46 -11.81 1.50
C LEU A 207 5.30 -12.47 0.11
N VAL A 208 5.98 -11.94 -0.91
CA VAL A 208 6.00 -12.53 -2.25
C VAL A 208 6.69 -13.90 -2.25
N ALA A 209 7.86 -13.99 -1.60
CA ALA A 209 8.62 -15.22 -1.46
C ALA A 209 7.80 -16.30 -0.74
N LYS A 210 7.15 -15.95 0.38
CA LYS A 210 6.28 -16.85 1.14
C LYS A 210 5.15 -17.40 0.27
N ALA A 211 4.52 -16.57 -0.55
CA ALA A 211 3.39 -16.98 -1.40
C ALA A 211 3.78 -17.97 -2.51
N SER A 212 5.07 -18.05 -2.86
CA SER A 212 5.60 -18.96 -3.89
C SER A 212 6.49 -20.07 -3.33
N ALA A 213 6.72 -20.09 -2.02
CA ALA A 213 7.50 -21.11 -1.35
C ALA A 213 6.80 -22.47 -1.36
N THR A 214 7.60 -23.53 -1.30
CA THR A 214 7.16 -24.92 -1.16
C THR A 214 6.93 -25.31 0.30
N LYS A 215 7.49 -24.54 1.25
CA LYS A 215 7.28 -24.70 2.68
C LYS A 215 6.45 -23.56 3.25
N GLU A 216 5.62 -23.91 4.22
CA GLU A 216 4.90 -22.95 5.05
C GLU A 216 5.75 -22.55 6.25
N ILE A 217 5.71 -21.27 6.59
CA ILE A 217 6.34 -20.71 7.79
C ILE A 217 5.30 -19.94 8.60
N THR A 218 5.52 -19.85 9.91
CA THR A 218 4.68 -19.06 10.81
C THR A 218 4.92 -17.56 10.60
N THR A 219 4.00 -16.73 11.08
CA THR A 219 4.17 -15.28 11.08
C THR A 219 5.35 -14.83 11.96
N ASP A 220 5.65 -15.56 13.03
CA ASP A 220 6.84 -15.30 13.88
C ASP A 220 8.14 -15.59 13.13
N SER A 221 8.24 -16.72 12.42
CA SER A 221 9.42 -17.04 11.60
C SER A 221 9.59 -16.05 10.45
N LEU A 222 8.48 -15.60 9.84
CA LEU A 222 8.49 -14.55 8.83
C LEU A 222 9.02 -13.23 9.41
N ALA A 223 8.51 -12.80 10.56
CA ALA A 223 8.93 -11.55 11.21
C ALA A 223 10.40 -11.58 11.65
N ALA A 224 10.87 -12.73 12.14
CA ALA A 224 12.26 -12.95 12.49
C ALA A 224 13.17 -12.85 11.26
N SER A 225 12.78 -13.49 10.15
CA SER A 225 13.50 -13.40 8.87
C SER A 225 13.59 -11.96 8.37
N VAL A 226 12.45 -11.24 8.33
CA VAL A 226 12.40 -9.82 7.93
C VAL A 226 13.29 -8.96 8.80
N SER A 227 13.21 -9.11 10.13
CA SER A 227 13.99 -8.31 11.08
C SER A 227 15.50 -8.53 10.89
N LYS A 228 15.91 -9.78 10.69
CA LYS A 228 17.32 -10.14 10.50
C LYS A 228 17.86 -9.64 9.15
N THR A 229 17.12 -9.84 8.07
CA THR A 229 17.50 -9.35 6.74
C THR A 229 17.51 -7.83 6.68
N THR A 230 16.57 -7.16 7.37
CA THR A 230 16.59 -5.69 7.52
C THR A 230 17.86 -5.23 8.23
N ALA A 231 18.21 -5.87 9.36
CA ALA A 231 19.40 -5.51 10.14
C ALA A 231 20.70 -5.71 9.35
N ASP A 232 20.80 -6.77 8.55
CA ASP A 232 21.93 -6.99 7.64
C ASP A 232 21.99 -5.91 6.55
N LEU A 233 20.86 -5.63 5.89
CA LEU A 233 20.75 -4.61 4.84
C LEU A 233 21.22 -3.22 5.30
N ILE A 234 20.74 -2.74 6.45
CA ILE A 234 21.06 -1.40 6.96
C ILE A 234 22.30 -1.36 7.85
N SER A 235 23.08 -2.45 7.90
CA SER A 235 24.31 -2.49 8.67
C SER A 235 25.36 -1.48 8.14
N PRO A 236 26.30 -1.01 8.98
CA PRO A 236 27.35 -0.07 8.55
C PRO A 236 28.19 -0.55 7.36
N GLU A 237 28.30 -1.86 7.17
CA GLU A 237 29.11 -2.48 6.11
C GLU A 237 28.35 -2.63 4.78
N LYS A 238 27.03 -2.47 4.79
CA LYS A 238 26.14 -2.70 3.64
C LYS A 238 25.52 -1.37 3.20
N PHE A 239 24.24 -1.11 3.52
CA PHE A 239 23.50 0.06 3.07
C PHE A 239 22.96 0.87 4.28
N PRO A 240 23.83 1.49 5.10
CA PRO A 240 23.37 2.22 6.29
C PRO A 240 22.45 3.40 5.96
N ASN A 241 22.53 3.92 4.73
CA ASN A 241 21.74 5.04 4.23
C ASN A 241 20.54 4.61 3.37
N TYR A 242 20.14 3.33 3.40
CA TYR A 242 19.00 2.82 2.62
C TYR A 242 17.76 3.73 2.76
N PRO A 243 16.99 3.99 1.68
CA PRO A 243 17.06 3.46 0.33
C PRO A 243 18.13 4.10 -0.57
N LYS A 244 19.16 4.74 -0.01
CA LYS A 244 20.33 5.15 -0.78
C LYS A 244 21.42 4.09 -0.84
N SER A 245 22.26 4.19 -1.87
CA SER A 245 23.51 3.47 -2.01
C SER A 245 24.39 3.61 -0.75
N LYS A 246 25.37 2.72 -0.59
CA LYS A 246 26.28 2.71 0.56
C LYS A 246 26.97 4.05 0.81
N ASP A 247 27.40 4.72 -0.26
CA ASP A 247 28.00 6.06 -0.24
C ASP A 247 26.98 7.21 -0.11
N GLY A 248 25.68 6.90 -0.13
CA GLY A 248 24.57 7.84 0.03
C GLY A 248 24.27 8.71 -1.19
N THR A 249 24.83 8.39 -2.36
CA THR A 249 24.76 9.27 -3.55
C THR A 249 23.57 9.01 -4.46
N LYS A 250 23.07 7.77 -4.54
CA LYS A 250 21.97 7.38 -5.41
C LYS A 250 20.87 6.69 -4.64
N GLU A 251 19.63 6.83 -5.09
CA GLU A 251 18.53 5.97 -4.63
C GLU A 251 18.71 4.58 -5.26
N VAL A 252 18.46 3.53 -4.48
CA VAL A 252 18.64 2.14 -4.85
C VAL A 252 17.39 1.32 -4.53
N VAL A 253 17.27 0.18 -5.20
CA VAL A 253 16.19 -0.78 -4.99
C VAL A 253 16.78 -2.16 -4.76
N ILE A 254 16.12 -2.94 -3.90
CA ILE A 254 16.46 -4.35 -3.66
C ILE A 254 15.38 -5.26 -4.19
N ASN A 255 15.80 -6.45 -4.62
CA ASN A 255 14.92 -7.58 -4.87
C ASN A 255 15.54 -8.83 -4.25
N LEU A 256 14.95 -9.28 -3.14
CA LEU A 256 15.41 -10.43 -2.37
C LEU A 256 14.46 -11.64 -2.49
N VAL A 257 13.45 -11.57 -3.36
CA VAL A 257 12.37 -12.57 -3.43
C VAL A 257 12.92 -13.99 -3.59
N ASP A 258 13.82 -14.22 -4.54
CA ASP A 258 14.34 -15.56 -4.84
C ASP A 258 15.26 -16.10 -3.73
N ASP A 259 16.08 -15.23 -3.12
CA ASP A 259 16.96 -15.61 -2.02
C ASP A 259 16.16 -15.95 -0.75
N ILE A 260 15.17 -15.12 -0.43
CA ILE A 260 14.24 -15.36 0.69
C ILE A 260 13.43 -16.62 0.44
N LYS A 261 12.91 -16.82 -0.78
CA LYS A 261 12.18 -18.04 -1.14
C LYS A 261 13.05 -19.28 -0.94
N THR A 262 14.28 -19.24 -1.44
CA THR A 262 15.26 -20.33 -1.26
C THR A 262 15.53 -20.60 0.22
N SER A 263 15.65 -19.55 1.03
CA SER A 263 15.78 -19.69 2.48
C SER A 263 14.55 -20.37 3.10
N ILE A 264 13.34 -19.89 2.79
CA ILE A 264 12.09 -20.48 3.28
C ILE A 264 12.00 -21.97 2.90
N ASP A 265 12.29 -22.32 1.64
CA ASP A 265 12.29 -23.71 1.15
C ASP A 265 13.29 -24.61 1.91
N ASN A 266 14.37 -24.03 2.43
CA ASN A 266 15.39 -24.73 3.22
C ASN A 266 15.15 -24.72 4.73
N THR A 267 14.03 -24.15 5.21
CA THR A 267 13.66 -24.14 6.64
C THR A 267 13.61 -25.57 7.20
N GLY A 268 14.31 -25.82 8.30
CA GLY A 268 14.34 -27.12 8.97
C GLY A 268 13.07 -27.40 9.78
N ASP A 269 13.04 -28.56 10.45
CA ASP A 269 11.91 -28.95 11.32
C ASP A 269 11.80 -28.06 12.58
N ASP A 270 12.84 -27.29 12.90
CA ASP A 270 12.84 -26.28 13.97
C ASP A 270 12.08 -25.00 13.61
N GLY A 271 11.66 -24.86 12.33
CA GLY A 271 10.92 -23.70 11.84
C GLY A 271 11.76 -22.43 11.71
N VAL A 272 13.08 -22.52 11.86
CA VAL A 272 13.99 -21.38 11.75
C VAL A 272 14.33 -21.16 10.28
N VAL A 273 13.93 -20.01 9.75
CA VAL A 273 14.27 -19.60 8.38
C VAL A 273 15.76 -19.24 8.34
N PRO A 274 16.56 -19.88 7.48
CA PRO A 274 17.97 -19.53 7.29
C PRO A 274 18.20 -18.05 6.94
N ASP A 275 19.41 -17.58 7.17
CA ASP A 275 19.74 -16.19 6.94
C ASP A 275 19.83 -15.88 5.46
N VAL A 276 19.30 -14.72 5.08
CA VAL A 276 19.53 -14.11 3.76
C VAL A 276 20.58 -13.02 3.93
N THR A 277 21.70 -13.20 3.25
CA THR A 277 22.75 -12.18 3.17
C THR A 277 22.41 -11.18 2.06
N VAL A 278 22.52 -9.90 2.36
CA VAL A 278 22.40 -8.83 1.38
C VAL A 278 23.78 -8.38 0.94
N ASP A 279 24.01 -8.27 -0.36
CA ASP A 279 25.25 -7.73 -0.92
C ASP A 279 24.97 -6.80 -2.10
N GLU A 280 26.03 -6.17 -2.63
CA GLU A 280 25.92 -5.19 -3.71
C GLU A 280 25.38 -5.78 -5.02
N THR A 281 25.38 -7.11 -5.20
CA THR A 281 24.81 -7.76 -6.40
C THR A 281 23.28 -7.85 -6.35
N LYS A 282 22.67 -7.60 -5.19
CA LYS A 282 21.22 -7.63 -4.97
C LYS A 282 20.57 -6.25 -5.02
N VAL A 283 21.37 -5.23 -5.37
CA VAL A 283 20.98 -3.83 -5.32
C VAL A 283 21.18 -3.21 -6.70
N ASP A 284 20.12 -2.60 -7.21
CA ASP A 284 20.14 -1.89 -8.48
C ASP A 284 19.90 -0.39 -8.24
N ASP A 285 20.35 0.44 -9.20
CA ASP A 285 19.99 1.86 -9.24
C ASP A 285 18.47 2.00 -9.43
N ALA A 286 17.83 2.84 -8.61
CA ALA A 286 16.40 3.10 -8.73
C ALA A 286 16.07 3.83 -10.05
N VAL A 287 15.02 3.39 -10.75
CA VAL A 287 14.55 4.00 -12.00
C VAL A 287 13.09 4.42 -11.85
N VAL A 288 12.88 5.70 -11.53
CA VAL A 288 11.53 6.27 -11.41
C VAL A 288 10.82 6.23 -12.76
N PRO A 289 9.67 5.57 -12.89
CA PRO A 289 8.89 5.58 -14.13
C PRO A 289 8.38 7.01 -14.40
N PRO A 290 8.25 7.44 -15.66
CA PRO A 290 7.68 8.75 -15.95
C PRO A 290 6.20 8.81 -15.57
N LYS A 291 5.76 9.91 -14.96
CA LYS A 291 4.33 10.17 -14.73
C LYS A 291 3.60 10.25 -16.09
N PRO A 292 2.51 9.50 -16.30
CA PRO A 292 1.71 9.62 -17.51
C PRO A 292 1.26 11.06 -17.71
N VAL A 293 1.39 11.57 -18.94
CA VAL A 293 0.85 12.87 -19.30
C VAL A 293 -0.68 12.77 -19.38
N ASP A 294 -1.39 13.72 -18.78
CA ASP A 294 -2.83 13.83 -18.98
C ASP A 294 -3.09 14.00 -20.47
N PRO A 295 -4.07 13.28 -21.05
CA PRO A 295 -4.43 13.47 -22.44
C PRO A 295 -4.83 14.94 -22.64
N THR A 296 -4.15 15.61 -23.57
CA THR A 296 -4.53 16.97 -23.95
C THR A 296 -5.99 16.96 -24.37
N GLN A 297 -6.83 17.75 -23.71
CA GLN A 297 -8.24 17.86 -24.03
C GLN A 297 -8.36 18.19 -25.54
N PRO A 298 -9.21 17.50 -26.31
CA PRO A 298 -9.42 17.84 -27.71
C PRO A 298 -9.81 19.31 -27.80
N PRO A 299 -9.30 20.08 -28.78
CA PRO A 299 -9.68 21.47 -28.93
C PRO A 299 -11.21 21.55 -29.01
N THR A 300 -11.81 22.37 -28.15
CA THR A 300 -13.24 22.65 -28.13
C THR A 300 -13.60 23.39 -29.42
N GLY A 301 -13.83 22.64 -30.49
CA GLY A 301 -14.27 23.18 -31.76
C GLY A 301 -15.66 23.78 -31.60
N THR A 302 -15.75 25.11 -31.53
CA THR A 302 -16.97 25.87 -31.80
C THR A 302 -17.29 25.79 -33.29
N GLY A 303 -17.73 24.62 -33.74
CA GLY A 303 -18.25 24.42 -35.09
C GLY A 303 -19.64 25.06 -35.20
N THR A 304 -19.72 26.35 -35.45
CA THR A 304 -20.91 26.97 -36.05
C THR A 304 -20.97 26.55 -37.52
N GLY A 305 -21.39 25.31 -37.76
CA GLY A 305 -21.75 24.83 -39.08
C GLY A 305 -23.07 25.45 -39.50
N THR A 306 -23.01 26.56 -40.23
CA THR A 306 -24.15 27.12 -40.96
C THR A 306 -24.60 26.13 -42.02
N GLY A 307 -25.69 25.41 -41.76
CA GLY A 307 -26.41 24.66 -42.79
C GLY A 307 -27.08 25.64 -43.76
N SER A 308 -26.48 25.85 -44.93
CA SER A 308 -27.11 26.49 -46.08
C SER A 308 -27.52 25.42 -47.10
N GLY A 309 -28.69 25.64 -47.70
CA GLY A 309 -29.48 24.67 -48.43
C GLY A 309 -28.93 24.20 -49.77
N GLY A 310 -29.65 23.22 -50.33
CA GLY A 310 -29.50 22.77 -51.71
C GLY A 310 -30.22 21.45 -51.93
N GLY A 311 -31.49 21.51 -52.36
CA GLY A 311 -32.30 20.33 -52.66
C GLY A 311 -31.99 19.72 -54.03
N SER A 312 -32.46 18.48 -54.24
CA SER A 312 -32.93 17.99 -55.53
C SER A 312 -33.80 16.75 -55.35
N THR A 313 -35.01 16.81 -55.90
CA THR A 313 -35.92 15.71 -56.20
C THR A 313 -35.51 15.00 -57.50
N GLY A 314 -35.88 13.72 -57.64
CA GLY A 314 -35.82 12.89 -58.86
C GLY A 314 -34.81 11.74 -58.74
N ASP A 315 -35.13 10.45 -58.85
CA ASP A 315 -36.32 9.69 -59.31
C ASP A 315 -36.59 8.50 -58.37
#